data_AF-A0A2G9ZH02-F1
#
_entry.id   AF-A0A2G9ZH02-F1
#
_cell.length_a   1.000
_cell.length_b   1.000
_cell.length_c   1.000
_cell.angle_alpha   90.00
_cell.angle_beta   90.00
_cell.angle_gamma   90.00
#
_symmetry.space_group_name_H-M   'P 1'
#
loop_
_entity.id
_entity.type
_entity.pdbx_description
1 polymer ?
#
loop_
_entity_poly.entity_id
_entity_poly.type
_entity_poly.pdbx_seq_one_letter_code
_entity_poly.pdbx_strand_id
1 'polypeptide(L)' 'MDGQKRENVKIGSEVEIVLKADQRAGNFTRGIVAEILTGSASHYRGIKVRLKDGQVGRVQKIYPVFPKINGQEYQEGLT' A
#
# COMPACT_ATOMS: atom_id res chain seq x y z
N MET A 1 -7.25 -0.51 -4.91
CA MET A 1 -6.45 -0.39 -6.17
C MET A 1 -5.50 -1.58 -6.28
N ASP A 2 -4.94 -1.85 -7.47
CA ASP A 2 -4.03 -2.98 -7.72
C ASP A 2 -2.60 -2.71 -7.22
N GLY A 3 -2.12 -3.54 -6.29
CA GLY A 3 -0.79 -3.50 -5.67
C GLY A 3 0.38 -3.88 -6.57
N GLN A 4 0.11 -4.41 -7.77
CA GLN A 4 1.14 -4.83 -8.74
C GLN A 4 1.66 -3.69 -9.60
N LYS A 5 0.89 -2.59 -9.74
CA LYS A 5 1.26 -1.44 -10.55
C LYS A 5 1.79 -0.31 -9.68
N ARG A 6 2.96 0.21 -10.04
CA ARG A 6 3.63 1.31 -9.33
C ARG A 6 2.82 2.60 -9.36
N GLU A 7 2.07 2.85 -10.43
CA GLU A 7 1.23 4.05 -10.57
C GLU A 7 0.18 4.17 -9.44
N ASN A 8 -0.32 3.04 -8.95
CA ASN A 8 -1.34 2.97 -7.90
C ASN A 8 -0.77 3.13 -6.48
N VAL A 9 0.52 2.82 -6.29
CA VAL A 9 1.17 2.89 -4.98
C VAL A 9 1.77 4.28 -4.81
N LYS A 10 1.21 5.10 -3.91
CA LYS A 10 1.75 6.42 -3.58
C LYS A 10 2.36 6.40 -2.18
N ILE A 11 3.39 7.25 -1.99
CA ILE A 11 3.91 7.53 -0.65
C ILE A 11 2.79 8.21 0.16
N GLY A 12 2.60 7.76 1.40
CA GLY A 12 1.49 8.21 2.26
C GLY A 12 0.20 7.41 2.08
N SER A 13 0.09 6.55 1.06
CA SER A 13 -1.07 5.65 0.94
C SER A 13 -1.03 4.57 2.01
N GLU A 14 -2.23 4.19 2.45
CA GLU A 14 -2.41 3.03 3.31
C GLU A 14 -2.47 1.76 2.47
N VAL A 15 -1.67 0.77 2.86
CA VAL A 15 -1.49 -0.48 2.13
C VAL A 15 -1.44 -1.67 3.09
N GLU A 16 -1.78 -2.83 2.57
CA GLU A 16 -1.41 -4.11 3.15
C GLU A 16 -0.23 -4.69 2.38
N ILE A 17 0.81 -5.08 3.12
CA ILE A 17 1.99 -5.75 2.58
C ILE A 17 2.11 -7.16 3.12
N VAL A 18 2.70 -8.05 2.33
CA VAL A 18 3.22 -9.32 2.82
C VAL A 18 4.70 -9.16 3.13
N LEU A 19 5.10 -9.47 4.36
CA LEU A 19 6.50 -9.53 4.77
C LEU A 19 7.12 -10.84 4.30
N LYS A 20 8.45 -10.89 4.18
CA LYS A 20 9.15 -12.14 3.81
C LYS A 20 8.86 -13.27 4.80
N ALA A 21 8.81 -12.94 6.09
CA ALA A 21 8.50 -13.91 7.15
C ALA A 21 7.09 -14.52 7.00
N ASP A 22 6.13 -13.71 6.54
CA ASP A 22 4.73 -14.10 6.45
C ASP A 22 4.30 -14.69 5.10
N GLN A 23 5.21 -14.82 4.12
CA GLN A 23 4.89 -15.32 2.79
C GLN A 23 4.24 -16.71 2.77
N ARG A 24 4.52 -17.55 3.77
CA ARG A 24 3.90 -18.88 3.92
C ARG A 24 2.64 -18.88 4.78
N ALA A 25 2.53 -17.92 5.71
CA ALA A 25 1.40 -17.81 6.61
C ALA A 25 0.20 -17.09 5.97
N GLY A 26 0.45 -16.27 4.94
CA GLY A 26 -0.59 -15.47 4.30
C GLY A 26 -1.02 -14.27 5.16
N ASN A 27 -0.24 -13.91 6.19
CA ASN A 27 -0.53 -12.74 7.01
C ASN A 27 -0.14 -11.47 6.26
N PHE A 28 -1.00 -10.46 6.37
CA PHE A 28 -0.74 -9.13 5.83
C PHE A 28 -0.53 -8.14 6.96
N THR A 29 0.44 -7.26 6.77
CA THR A 29 0.73 -6.14 7.65
C THR A 29 0.19 -4.87 7.02
N ARG A 30 -0.71 -4.19 7.74
CA ARG A 30 -1.26 -2.91 7.31
C ARG A 30 -0.35 -1.77 7.75
N GLY A 31 -0.14 -0.77 6.89
CA GLY A 31 0.57 0.43 7.27
C GLY A 31 0.65 1.47 6.16
N ILE A 32 1.38 2.55 6.44
CA ILE A 32 1.53 3.68 5.52
C ILE A 32 2.84 3.57 4.76
N VAL A 33 2.79 3.69 3.43
CA VAL A 33 3.99 3.69 2.58
C VAL A 33 4.87 4.89 2.90
N ALA A 34 6.12 4.62 3.30
CA ALA A 34 7.16 5.63 3.43
C ALA A 34 8.00 5.75 2.15
N GLU A 35 8.33 4.62 1.52
CA GLU A 35 9.22 4.60 0.36
C GLU A 35 8.85 3.46 -0.61
N ILE A 36 9.03 3.70 -1.91
CA ILE A 36 8.82 2.71 -2.96
C ILE A 36 10.19 2.18 -3.42
N LEU A 37 10.41 0.89 -3.26
CA LEU A 37 11.71 0.23 -3.51
C LEU A 37 11.76 -0.51 -4.85
N THR A 38 10.64 -0.62 -5.57
CA THR A 38 10.60 -1.23 -6.91
C THR A 38 10.75 -0.15 -7.98
N GLY A 39 11.78 -0.28 -8.82
CA GLY A 39 12.02 0.63 -9.93
C GLY A 39 11.11 0.41 -11.14
N SER A 40 10.70 -0.84 -11.41
CA SER A 40 9.84 -1.18 -12.55
C SER A 40 8.42 -0.62 -12.39
N ALA A 41 7.74 -0.42 -13.52
CA ALA A 41 6.35 0.05 -13.54
C ALA A 41 5.36 -0.96 -12.94
N SER A 42 5.65 -2.26 -13.06
CA SER A 42 4.84 -3.33 -12.48
C SER A 42 5.69 -4.49 -11.98
N HIS A 43 5.11 -5.30 -11.10
CA HIS A 43 5.70 -6.54 -10.62
C HIS A 43 4.62 -7.54 -10.17
N TYR A 44 4.72 -8.80 -10.63
CA TYR A 44 3.71 -9.84 -10.41
C TYR A 44 3.43 -10.18 -8.94
N ARG A 45 4.42 -10.00 -8.05
CA ARG A 45 4.22 -10.19 -6.59
C ARG A 45 3.80 -8.92 -5.86
N GLY A 46 3.53 -7.83 -6.57
CA GLY A 46 3.34 -6.52 -5.95
C GLY A 46 4.60 -5.66 -5.93
N ILE A 47 4.38 -4.37 -5.79
CA ILE A 47 5.43 -3.35 -5.63
C ILE A 47 6.06 -3.50 -4.24
N LYS A 48 7.39 -3.52 -4.17
CA LYS A 48 8.14 -3.53 -2.92
C LYS A 48 8.12 -2.13 -2.31
N VAL A 49 7.73 -2.02 -1.06
CA VAL A 49 7.68 -0.76 -0.31
C VAL A 49 8.30 -0.92 1.08
N ARG A 50 8.68 0.20 1.66
CA ARG A 50 8.97 0.36 3.09
C ARG A 50 7.81 1.12 3.72
N LEU A 51 7.30 0.62 4.84
CA LEU A 51 6.29 1.29 5.66
C LEU A 51 6.94 2.31 6.61
N LYS A 52 6.16 3.23 7.16
CA LYS A 52 6.62 4.25 8.12
C LYS A 52 7.24 3.68 9.39
N ASP A 53 6.85 2.47 9.79
CA ASP A 53 7.43 1.74 10.92
C ASP A 53 8.74 1.00 10.58
N GLY A 54 9.23 1.14 9.34
CA GLY A 54 10.46 0.53 8.86
C GLY A 54 10.30 -0.87 8.24
N GLN A 55 9.10 -1.47 8.31
CA GLN A 55 8.86 -2.80 7.76
C GLN A 55 8.91 -2.79 6.23
N VAL A 56 9.44 -3.87 5.64
CA VAL A 56 9.62 -3.97 4.18
C VAL A 56 8.92 -5.20 3.64
N GLY A 57 8.05 -5.00 2.66
CA GLY A 57 7.27 -6.07 2.07
C GLY A 57 6.79 -5.75 0.67
N ARG A 58 5.94 -6.64 0.15
CA ARG A 58 5.30 -6.50 -1.17
C ARG A 58 3.84 -6.12 -0.99
N VAL A 59 3.40 -5.06 -1.67
CA VAL A 59 2.02 -4.57 -1.61
C VAL A 59 1.07 -5.59 -2.20
N GLN A 60 0.03 -5.92 -1.46
CA GLN A 60 -1.06 -6.81 -1.89
C GLN A 60 -2.35 -6.05 -2.09
N LYS A 61 -2.65 -5.09 -1.20
CA LYS A 61 -3.85 -4.26 -1.27
C LYS A 61 -3.52 -2.81 -1.00
N ILE A 62 -4.19 -1.91 -1.71
CA ILE A 62 -4.08 -0.46 -1.54
C ILE A 62 -5.46 0.05 -1.16
N TYR A 63 -5.51 0.77 -0.05
CA TYR A 63 -6.71 1.42 0.45
C TYR A 63 -6.83 2.83 -0.16
N PRO A 64 -8.04 3.24 -0.56
CA PRO A 64 -8.26 4.60 -1.03
C PRO A 64 -7.93 5.59 0.08
N VAL A 65 -7.19 6.64 -0.27
CA VAL A 65 -6.98 7.77 0.63
C VAL A 65 -8.22 8.65 0.49
N PHE A 66 -9.06 8.66 1.51
CA PHE A 66 -10.20 9.56 1.56
C PHE A 66 -9.70 10.98 1.85
N PRO A 67 -9.97 11.97 0.97
CA PRO A 67 -9.63 13.35 1.27
C PRO A 67 -10.34 13.75 2.56
N LYS A 68 -9.57 14.28 3.51
CA LYS A 68 -10.13 14.85 4.74
C LYS A 68 -10.46 16.31 4.47
N ILE A 69 -11.75 16.66 4.48
CA ILE A 69 -12.19 18.05 4.42
C ILE A 69 -12.63 18.43 5.84
N ASN A 70 -12.16 19.53 6.41
CA ASN A 70 -12.51 19.95 7.79
C ASN A 70 -12.30 18.87 8.88
N GLY A 71 -11.35 17.95 8.69
CA GLY A 71 -11.08 16.86 9.65
C GLY A 71 -12.02 15.65 9.58
N GLN A 72 -12.99 15.64 8.67
CA GLN A 72 -13.86 14.49 8.42
C GLN A 72 -13.42 13.72 7.17
N GLU A 73 -13.53 12.39 7.20
CA GLU A 73 -13.19 11.52 6.06
C GLU A 73 -14.35 11.49 5.06
N TYR A 74 -14.09 11.84 3.79
CA TYR A 74 -15.10 11.79 2.73
C TYR A 74 -14.78 10.63 1.79
N GLN A 75 -15.75 9.73 1.62
CA GLN A 75 -15.70 8.75 0.55
C GLN A 75 -16.20 9.42 -0.74
N GLU A 76 -15.32 9.59 -1.73
CA GLU A 76 -15.74 10.00 -3.08
C GLU A 76 -16.78 8.98 -3.59
N GLY A 77 -18.02 9.44 -3.85
CA GLY A 77 -19.05 8.64 -4.52
C GLY A 77 -20.36 8.35 -3.79
N LEU A 78 -20.68 8.98 -2.64
CA LEU A 78 -22.06 9.01 -2.14
C LEU A 78 -22.85 10.08 -2.93
N THR A 79 -23.56 9.61 -3.96
CA THR A 79 -24.77 10.29 -4.45
C THR A 79 -25.97 9.62 -3.78
#